data_AF-A0A644XDF2-F1
#
_entry.id   AF-A0A644XDF2-F1
#
_cell.length_a   1.000
_cell.length_b   1.000
_cell.length_c   1.000
_cell.angle_alpha   90.00
_cell.angle_beta   90.00
_cell.angle_gamma   90.00
#
_symmetry.space_group_name_H-M   'P 1'
#
loop_
_entity.id
_entity.type
_entity.pdbx_description
1 polymer ?
#
loop_
_entity_poly.entity_id
_entity_poly.type
_entity_poly.pdbx_seq_one_letter_code
_entity_poly.pdbx_strand_id
1 'polypeptide(L)'
;MKIVYVKGSIIIDTDKFVYADIMAYTSHDIEKVFEKEDLEIHEKDLIIDDNYQSSMFTYYFATKEVASYKIGVAKWPSLPYFLFKDLESDILKIRTIYNVKFDDSELYNTLYKQSFVSLITLLEVFLTELLFSFVFRNEDVFNQFNTKVDDFIKRQLMLGHKPKTNVHNRVDCENLLNFYIRNIRYQELEKIQKIYEEMFNISFPEVKKLSQHIKKRNDIVHRNGHDMDGIHFQINKEDLENVISDLKTFINEICSVLDLKKTLNFSGDRGCDYILEKTGSAQAIDKS
;
A
#
# COMPACT_ATOMS: atom_id res chain seq x y z
N MET A 1 7.32 -20.94 -0.08
CA MET A 1 7.52 -19.58 -0.66
C MET A 1 7.86 -19.77 -2.12
N LYS A 2 7.04 -19.29 -3.07
CA LYS A 2 7.26 -19.63 -4.49
C LYS A 2 8.44 -18.87 -5.09
N ILE A 3 9.32 -19.59 -5.79
CA ILE A 3 10.50 -19.07 -6.46
C ILE A 3 10.46 -19.48 -7.93
N VAL A 4 10.68 -18.52 -8.81
CA VAL A 4 10.84 -18.72 -10.25
C VAL A 4 12.28 -18.38 -10.61
N TYR A 5 13.06 -19.39 -10.96
CA TYR A 5 14.46 -19.24 -11.36
C TYR A 5 14.60 -19.44 -12.87
N VAL A 6 15.20 -18.45 -13.54
CA VAL A 6 15.28 -18.34 -14.99
C VAL A 6 16.75 -18.34 -15.40
N LYS A 7 17.19 -19.39 -16.08
CA LYS A 7 18.52 -19.54 -16.70
C LYS A 7 18.64 -18.73 -18.01
N GLY A 8 18.09 -17.53 -17.99
CA GLY A 8 18.04 -16.59 -19.09
C GLY A 8 17.64 -15.22 -18.57
N SER A 9 17.07 -14.41 -19.46
CA SER A 9 16.51 -13.10 -19.15
C SER A 9 15.02 -13.20 -18.81
N ILE A 10 14.51 -12.29 -17.99
CA ILE A 10 13.07 -12.13 -17.78
C ILE A 10 12.61 -10.93 -18.61
N ILE A 11 11.62 -11.16 -19.47
CA ILE A 11 11.09 -10.16 -20.39
C ILE A 11 9.64 -9.87 -20.01
N ILE A 12 9.36 -8.66 -19.56
CA ILE A 12 8.04 -8.22 -19.11
C ILE A 12 7.36 -7.45 -20.25
N ASP A 13 6.29 -8.04 -20.79
CA ASP A 13 5.42 -7.48 -21.83
C ASP A 13 3.97 -7.32 -21.32
N THR A 14 3.83 -6.98 -20.04
CA THR A 14 2.54 -6.62 -19.43
C THR A 14 2.71 -5.53 -18.37
N ASP A 15 1.67 -4.73 -18.17
CA ASP A 15 1.54 -3.78 -17.07
C ASP A 15 0.87 -4.40 -15.83
N LYS A 16 0.49 -5.69 -15.91
CA LYS A 16 -0.19 -6.43 -14.83
C LYS A 16 0.75 -7.32 -14.03
N PHE A 17 2.05 -7.32 -14.35
CA PHE A 17 3.00 -8.18 -13.67
C PHE A 17 3.13 -7.79 -12.19
N VAL A 18 2.81 -8.74 -11.31
CA VAL A 18 2.94 -8.62 -9.86
C VAL A 18 3.89 -9.68 -9.33
N TYR A 19 4.76 -9.31 -8.40
CA TYR A 19 5.79 -10.20 -7.87
C TYR A 19 6.19 -9.80 -6.47
N ALA A 20 6.90 -10.68 -5.76
CA ALA A 20 7.51 -10.40 -4.46
C ALA A 20 8.92 -9.83 -4.59
N ASP A 21 9.76 -10.37 -5.46
CA ASP A 21 10.98 -9.65 -5.82
C ASP A 21 11.42 -10.09 -7.21
N ILE A 22 12.29 -9.30 -7.83
CA ILE A 22 12.91 -9.65 -9.09
C ILE A 22 14.37 -9.25 -9.10
N MET A 23 15.24 -10.24 -9.28
CA MET A 23 16.69 -10.03 -9.33
C MET A 23 17.25 -10.49 -10.68
N ALA A 24 18.17 -9.69 -11.21
CA ALA A 24 18.95 -9.99 -12.40
C ALA A 24 20.36 -10.47 -12.01
N TYR A 25 21.04 -11.15 -12.93
CA TYR A 25 22.45 -11.59 -12.79
C TYR A 25 22.74 -12.42 -11.55
N THR A 26 21.79 -13.27 -11.17
CA THR A 26 21.87 -14.13 -9.99
C THR A 26 22.79 -15.34 -10.22
N SER A 27 23.40 -15.85 -9.14
CA SER A 27 24.33 -16.98 -9.24
C SER A 27 23.63 -18.31 -9.55
N HIS A 28 24.36 -19.24 -10.16
CA HIS A 28 23.81 -20.55 -10.54
C HIS A 28 23.53 -21.48 -9.36
N ASP A 29 23.86 -21.06 -8.14
CA ASP A 29 23.74 -21.86 -6.92
C ASP A 29 22.38 -21.69 -6.21
N ILE A 30 21.49 -20.83 -6.71
CA ILE A 30 20.13 -20.65 -6.16
C ILE A 30 19.37 -21.98 -6.04
N GLU A 31 19.57 -22.90 -6.98
CA GLU A 31 18.95 -24.23 -6.96
C GLU A 31 19.39 -25.10 -5.76
N LYS A 32 20.53 -24.79 -5.15
CA LYS A 32 21.06 -25.49 -3.97
C LYS A 32 20.59 -24.88 -2.65
N VAL A 33 20.08 -23.65 -2.73
CA VAL A 33 19.72 -22.80 -1.58
C VAL A 33 18.27 -23.05 -1.18
N PHE A 34 17.40 -23.31 -2.16
CA PHE A 34 15.96 -23.47 -1.97
C PHE A 34 15.50 -24.91 -2.12
N GLU A 35 14.41 -25.22 -1.43
CA GLU A 35 13.77 -26.53 -1.52
C GLU A 35 13.12 -26.71 -2.89
N LYS A 36 13.22 -27.92 -3.46
CA LYS A 36 12.74 -28.21 -4.82
C LYS A 36 11.24 -27.98 -5.00
N GLU A 37 10.45 -28.12 -3.94
CA GLU A 37 8.99 -27.98 -3.98
C GLU A 37 8.55 -26.52 -4.16
N ASP A 38 9.41 -25.58 -3.78
CA ASP A 38 9.18 -24.14 -3.87
C ASP A 38 9.76 -23.53 -5.17
N LEU A 39 10.51 -24.33 -5.95
CA LEU A 39 11.34 -23.86 -7.05
C LEU A 39 10.79 -24.26 -8.43
N GLU A 40 10.44 -23.27 -9.24
CA GLU A 40 10.09 -23.39 -10.65
C GLU A 40 11.29 -22.96 -11.50
N ILE A 41 11.82 -23.85 -12.36
CA ILE A 41 13.02 -23.58 -13.16
C ILE A 41 12.65 -23.42 -14.64
N HIS A 42 13.08 -22.31 -15.24
CA HIS A 42 13.03 -22.06 -16.67
C HIS A 42 14.44 -22.11 -17.26
N GLU A 43 14.69 -23.03 -18.19
CA GLU A 43 16.00 -23.22 -18.84
C GLU A 43 16.31 -22.16 -19.92
N LYS A 44 15.35 -21.28 -20.23
CA LYS A 44 15.44 -20.24 -21.26
C LYS A 44 14.82 -18.95 -20.73
N ASP A 45 14.87 -17.91 -21.55
CA ASP A 45 14.23 -16.63 -21.26
C ASP A 45 12.73 -16.82 -20.96
N LEU A 46 12.25 -16.13 -19.93
CA LEU A 46 10.86 -16.13 -19.52
C LEU A 46 10.17 -14.87 -20.02
N ILE A 47 9.12 -15.05 -20.83
CA ILE A 47 8.28 -13.95 -21.31
C ILE A 47 7.02 -13.88 -20.43
N ILE A 48 6.83 -12.74 -19.78
CA ILE A 48 5.69 -12.43 -18.94
C ILE A 48 4.75 -11.54 -19.75
N ASP A 49 3.71 -12.14 -20.31
CA ASP A 49 2.66 -11.48 -21.08
C ASP A 49 1.35 -11.36 -20.28
N ASP A 50 0.28 -10.87 -20.91
CA ASP A 50 -1.04 -10.73 -20.27
C ASP A 50 -1.70 -12.05 -19.84
N ASN A 51 -1.21 -13.20 -20.33
CA ASN A 51 -1.71 -14.53 -19.97
C ASN A 51 -0.90 -15.15 -18.83
N TYR A 52 0.25 -14.59 -18.49
CA TYR A 52 1.11 -15.11 -17.44
C TYR A 52 0.48 -14.89 -16.05
N GLN A 53 0.32 -15.98 -15.29
CA GLN A 53 -0.24 -15.94 -13.94
C GLN A 53 0.84 -15.62 -12.91
N SER A 54 1.04 -14.32 -12.66
CA SER A 54 1.97 -13.85 -11.63
C SER A 54 1.29 -13.68 -10.26
N SER A 55 2.03 -13.88 -9.18
CA SER A 55 1.57 -13.72 -7.80
C SER A 55 2.48 -12.77 -7.03
N MET A 56 1.87 -11.95 -6.15
CA MET A 56 2.56 -11.00 -5.26
C MET A 56 3.49 -11.69 -4.23
N PHE A 57 3.40 -13.01 -4.09
CA PHE A 57 4.24 -13.81 -3.18
C PHE A 57 5.32 -14.63 -3.92
N THR A 58 5.54 -14.36 -5.22
CA THR A 58 6.53 -15.08 -6.03
C THR A 58 7.80 -14.27 -6.23
N TYR A 59 8.94 -14.87 -5.91
CA TYR A 59 10.27 -14.28 -6.14
C TYR A 59 10.83 -14.75 -7.47
N TYR A 60 11.39 -13.82 -8.24
CA TYR A 60 11.93 -14.08 -9.57
C TYR A 60 13.44 -13.84 -9.59
N PHE A 61 14.18 -14.79 -10.14
CA PHE A 61 15.62 -14.74 -10.25
C PHE A 61 16.02 -15.04 -11.68
N ALA A 62 16.76 -14.14 -12.30
CA ALA A 62 17.30 -14.32 -13.63
C ALA A 62 18.83 -14.43 -13.55
N THR A 63 19.42 -15.31 -14.35
CA THR A 63 20.88 -15.37 -14.53
C THR A 63 21.40 -14.25 -15.43
N LYS A 64 20.52 -13.61 -16.21
CA LYS A 64 20.82 -12.48 -17.09
C LYS A 64 19.97 -11.26 -16.71
N GLU A 65 19.61 -10.42 -17.66
CA GLU A 65 18.86 -9.18 -17.41
C GLU A 65 17.36 -9.39 -17.16
N VAL A 66 16.75 -8.36 -16.57
CA VAL A 66 15.31 -8.18 -16.48
C VAL A 66 14.96 -6.95 -17.33
N ALA A 67 14.15 -7.14 -18.36
CA ALA A 67 13.74 -6.08 -19.27
C ALA A 67 12.22 -5.88 -19.22
N SER A 68 11.75 -4.64 -19.25
CA SER A 68 10.33 -4.31 -19.37
C SER A 68 10.09 -3.45 -20.59
N TYR A 69 9.13 -3.85 -21.44
CA TYR A 69 8.69 -3.07 -22.60
C TYR A 69 7.50 -2.15 -22.29
N LYS A 70 6.91 -2.28 -21.09
CA LYS A 70 5.82 -1.42 -20.61
C LYS A 70 6.25 -0.67 -19.36
N ILE A 71 5.82 0.59 -19.27
CA ILE A 71 5.98 1.42 -18.05
C ILE A 71 4.81 1.06 -17.13
N GLY A 72 5.11 0.57 -15.92
CA GLY A 72 4.07 0.25 -14.93
C GLY A 72 4.16 -1.14 -14.31
N VAL A 73 5.34 -1.79 -14.28
CA VAL A 73 5.53 -3.00 -13.47
C VAL A 73 5.02 -2.74 -12.06
N ALA A 74 4.08 -3.55 -11.57
CA ALA A 74 3.24 -3.21 -10.45
C ALA A 74 4.09 -2.79 -9.26
N LYS A 75 3.94 -1.53 -8.84
CA LYS A 75 4.67 -0.94 -7.73
C LYS A 75 4.49 -1.85 -6.52
N TRP A 76 5.60 -2.35 -6.02
CA TRP A 76 5.64 -3.07 -4.75
C TRP A 76 4.92 -2.26 -3.68
N PRO A 77 4.10 -2.87 -2.80
CA PRO A 77 3.53 -2.16 -1.67
C PRO A 77 4.69 -1.47 -0.93
N SER A 78 4.67 -0.13 -0.86
CA SER A 78 5.73 0.61 -0.18
C SER A 78 5.88 0.07 1.23
N LEU A 79 7.12 -0.08 1.71
CA LEU A 79 7.34 -0.43 3.11
C LEU A 79 6.54 0.55 3.99
N PRO A 80 5.91 0.08 5.08
CA PRO A 80 5.13 0.95 5.96
C PRO A 80 5.91 2.20 6.45
N TYR A 81 7.23 2.06 6.58
CA TYR A 81 8.13 3.17 6.87
C TYR A 81 8.17 4.24 5.77
N PHE A 82 8.26 3.84 4.50
CA PHE A 82 8.25 4.78 3.38
C PHE A 82 6.89 5.47 3.27
N LEU A 83 5.79 4.78 3.56
CA LEU A 83 4.46 5.39 3.61
C LEU A 83 4.40 6.55 4.60
N PHE A 84 4.99 6.38 5.79
CA PHE A 84 5.06 7.45 6.79
C PHE A 84 5.89 8.64 6.29
N LYS A 85 7.06 8.39 5.70
CA LYS A 85 7.91 9.45 5.15
C LYS A 85 7.26 10.20 3.99
N ASP A 86 6.62 9.47 3.07
CA ASP A 86 5.92 10.04 1.92
C ASP A 86 4.79 10.95 2.40
N LEU A 87 4.02 10.49 3.40
CA LEU A 87 2.97 11.27 4.03
C LEU A 87 3.48 12.55 4.71
N GLU A 88 4.58 12.47 5.47
CA GLU A 88 5.19 13.67 6.06
C GLU A 88 5.66 14.66 5.00
N SER A 89 6.27 14.15 3.91
CA SER A 89 6.68 14.96 2.76
C SER A 89 5.49 15.65 2.12
N ASP A 90 4.39 14.93 1.90
CA ASP A 90 3.21 15.48 1.24
C ASP A 90 2.47 16.49 2.11
N ILE A 91 2.42 16.28 3.43
CA ILE A 91 1.92 17.29 4.38
C ILE A 91 2.75 18.59 4.28
N LEU A 92 4.08 18.49 4.17
CA LEU A 92 4.95 19.66 4.02
C LEU A 92 4.72 20.38 2.68
N LYS A 93 4.50 19.64 1.59
CA LYS A 93 4.15 20.22 0.28
C LYS A 93 2.83 20.98 0.35
N ILE A 94 1.79 20.38 0.94
CA ILE A 94 0.48 21.05 1.12
C ILE A 94 0.64 22.30 2.01
N ARG A 95 1.43 22.21 3.08
CA ARG A 95 1.76 23.35 3.92
C ARG A 95 2.45 24.46 3.17
N THR A 96 3.33 24.12 2.24
CA THR A 96 3.97 25.11 1.36
C THR A 96 2.94 25.77 0.44
N ILE A 97 2.03 24.97 -0.13
CA ILE A 97 0.96 25.44 -1.03
C ILE A 97 0.04 26.47 -0.35
N TYR A 98 -0.52 26.16 0.83
CA TYR A 98 -1.45 27.11 1.47
C TYR A 98 -0.75 28.32 2.13
N ASN A 99 0.58 28.36 2.15
CA ASN A 99 1.34 29.53 2.59
C ASN A 99 1.74 30.46 1.44
N VAL A 100 1.41 30.12 0.19
CA VAL A 100 1.58 31.03 -0.94
C VAL A 100 0.72 32.28 -0.70
N LYS A 101 1.31 33.45 -0.97
CA LYS A 101 0.64 34.73 -0.84
C LYS A 101 -0.05 35.10 -2.15
N PHE A 102 -1.30 35.50 -2.05
CA PHE A 102 -2.12 36.04 -3.13
C PHE A 102 -2.48 37.49 -2.83
N ASP A 103 -2.54 38.30 -3.88
CA ASP A 103 -3.06 39.67 -3.80
C ASP A 103 -4.59 39.68 -3.69
N ASP A 104 -5.24 38.67 -4.29
CA ASP A 104 -6.69 38.47 -4.21
C ASP A 104 -7.08 37.66 -2.97
N SER A 105 -7.82 38.31 -2.06
CA SER A 105 -8.30 37.72 -0.82
C SER A 105 -9.28 36.56 -1.04
N GLU A 106 -10.01 36.52 -2.15
CA GLU A 106 -11.00 35.47 -2.45
C GLU A 106 -10.34 34.11 -2.74
N LEU A 107 -9.09 34.13 -3.24
CA LEU A 107 -8.33 32.92 -3.56
C LEU A 107 -7.96 32.10 -2.32
N TYR A 108 -7.76 32.76 -1.17
CA TYR A 108 -7.35 32.06 0.06
C TYR A 108 -8.37 31.05 0.52
N ASN A 109 -9.67 31.39 0.51
CA ASN A 109 -10.70 30.46 0.96
C ASN A 109 -10.78 29.22 0.06
N THR A 110 -10.66 29.41 -1.25
CA THR A 110 -10.62 28.29 -2.21
C THR A 110 -9.40 27.41 -1.97
N LEU A 111 -8.22 28.02 -1.83
CA LEU A 111 -6.97 27.31 -1.56
C LEU A 111 -7.02 26.52 -0.25
N TYR A 112 -7.56 27.13 0.80
CA TYR A 112 -7.69 26.48 2.10
C TYR A 112 -8.69 25.32 2.05
N LYS A 113 -9.82 25.47 1.36
CA LYS A 113 -10.75 24.35 1.13
C LYS A 113 -10.08 23.20 0.37
N GLN A 114 -9.36 23.48 -0.71
CA GLN A 114 -8.66 22.43 -1.47
C GLN A 114 -7.54 21.78 -0.66
N SER A 115 -6.79 22.57 0.12
CA SER A 115 -5.74 22.04 1.00
C SER A 115 -6.32 21.15 2.10
N PHE A 116 -7.47 21.53 2.66
CA PHE A 116 -8.20 20.71 3.64
C PHE A 116 -8.59 19.35 3.06
N VAL A 117 -9.18 19.35 1.85
CA VAL A 117 -9.54 18.11 1.14
C VAL A 117 -8.31 17.24 0.89
N SER A 118 -7.21 17.84 0.44
CA SER A 118 -5.95 17.12 0.20
C SER A 118 -5.41 16.47 1.47
N LEU A 119 -5.42 17.16 2.61
CA LEU A 119 -4.94 16.59 3.89
C LEU A 119 -5.75 15.35 4.31
N ILE A 120 -7.07 15.39 4.17
CA ILE A 120 -7.92 14.23 4.48
C ILE A 120 -7.73 13.10 3.45
N THR A 121 -7.51 13.46 2.18
CA THR A 121 -7.18 12.47 1.15
C THR A 121 -5.88 11.73 1.47
N LEU A 122 -4.87 12.42 2.00
CA LEU A 122 -3.62 11.80 2.42
C LEU A 122 -3.84 10.75 3.53
N LEU A 123 -4.76 10.96 4.46
CA LEU A 123 -5.14 9.95 5.46
C LEU A 123 -5.74 8.71 4.82
N GLU A 124 -6.69 8.90 3.89
CA GLU A 124 -7.36 7.80 3.18
C GLU A 124 -6.34 6.97 2.40
N VAL A 125 -5.43 7.63 1.67
CA VAL A 125 -4.35 6.97 0.93
C VAL A 125 -3.41 6.23 1.89
N PHE A 126 -3.00 6.87 2.99
CA PHE A 126 -2.13 6.23 3.97
C PHE A 126 -2.73 4.95 4.55
N LEU A 127 -4.00 4.99 4.98
CA LEU A 127 -4.69 3.80 5.51
C LEU A 127 -4.88 2.74 4.42
N THR A 128 -5.13 3.14 3.17
CA THR A 128 -5.23 2.20 2.05
C THR A 128 -3.92 1.45 1.83
N GLU A 129 -2.85 2.21 1.63
CA GLU A 129 -1.53 1.66 1.33
C GLU A 129 -0.96 0.89 2.52
N LEU A 130 -1.26 1.30 3.76
CA LEU A 130 -0.83 0.59 4.96
C LEU A 130 -1.48 -0.79 5.04
N LEU A 131 -2.82 -0.87 4.88
CA LEU A 131 -3.53 -2.15 4.86
C LEU A 131 -3.03 -3.03 3.71
N PHE A 132 -2.89 -2.44 2.51
CA PHE A 132 -2.38 -3.12 1.33
C PHE A 132 -0.97 -3.70 1.58
N SER A 133 -0.06 -2.91 2.15
CA SER A 133 1.29 -3.35 2.49
C SER A 133 1.30 -4.50 3.50
N PHE A 134 0.43 -4.47 4.51
CA PHE A 134 0.41 -5.56 5.49
C PHE A 134 -0.13 -6.86 4.89
N VAL A 135 -1.21 -6.77 4.11
CA VAL A 135 -1.85 -7.93 3.50
C VAL A 135 -0.95 -8.56 2.43
N PHE A 136 -0.34 -7.77 1.55
CA PHE A 136 0.38 -8.32 0.39
C PHE A 136 1.89 -8.52 0.60
N ARG A 137 2.44 -8.16 1.77
CA ARG A 137 3.85 -8.46 2.11
C ARG A 137 4.02 -9.60 3.10
N ASN A 138 2.94 -10.10 3.68
CA ASN A 138 2.99 -11.21 4.62
C ASN A 138 1.90 -12.24 4.28
N GLU A 139 2.33 -13.40 3.79
CA GLU A 139 1.42 -14.48 3.36
C GLU A 139 0.54 -14.99 4.50
N ASP A 140 1.02 -15.01 5.75
CA ASP A 140 0.19 -15.40 6.90
C ASP A 140 -0.93 -14.38 7.15
N VAL A 141 -0.60 -13.09 7.06
CA VAL A 141 -1.57 -11.99 7.16
C VAL A 141 -2.54 -12.03 5.98
N PHE A 142 -2.07 -12.32 4.77
CA PHE A 142 -2.91 -12.53 3.59
C PHE A 142 -3.92 -13.66 3.83
N ASN A 143 -3.46 -14.82 4.27
CA ASN A 143 -4.30 -15.99 4.53
C ASN A 143 -5.29 -15.71 5.67
N GLN A 144 -4.86 -15.02 6.72
CA GLN A 144 -5.72 -14.58 7.80
C GLN A 144 -6.77 -13.58 7.31
N PHE A 145 -6.38 -12.63 6.46
CA PHE A 145 -7.29 -11.66 5.86
C PHE A 145 -8.32 -12.40 5.00
N ASN A 146 -7.87 -13.25 4.08
CA ASN A 146 -8.71 -14.05 3.21
C ASN A 146 -9.73 -14.90 3.98
N THR A 147 -9.32 -15.54 5.09
CA THR A 147 -10.22 -16.38 5.90
C THR A 147 -11.23 -15.56 6.72
N LYS A 148 -10.84 -14.36 7.19
CA LYS A 148 -11.72 -13.45 7.93
C LYS A 148 -12.62 -12.58 7.03
N VAL A 149 -12.23 -12.38 5.76
CA VAL A 149 -12.92 -11.55 4.76
C VAL A 149 -14.30 -12.08 4.38
N ASP A 150 -14.59 -13.36 4.68
CA ASP A 150 -15.78 -14.04 4.21
C ASP A 150 -17.10 -13.56 4.81
N ASP A 151 -17.11 -12.94 6.00
CA ASP A 151 -18.35 -12.48 6.62
C ASP A 151 -18.50 -10.95 6.72
N PHE A 152 -17.44 -10.21 7.03
CA PHE A 152 -17.55 -8.78 7.29
C PHE A 152 -17.37 -7.93 6.02
N ILE A 153 -16.31 -8.22 5.26
CA ILE A 153 -15.95 -7.45 4.05
C ILE A 153 -16.82 -7.83 2.86
N LYS A 154 -17.15 -9.13 2.67
CA LYS A 154 -18.15 -9.55 1.66
C LYS A 154 -19.50 -8.86 1.89
N ARG A 155 -20.01 -8.78 3.13
CA ARG A 155 -21.28 -8.10 3.44
C ARG A 155 -21.25 -6.58 3.20
N GLN A 156 -20.13 -5.91 3.47
CA GLN A 156 -19.98 -4.46 3.24
C GLN A 156 -19.74 -4.10 1.76
N LEU A 157 -19.15 -5.00 0.96
CA LEU A 157 -18.81 -4.78 -0.45
C LEU A 157 -19.89 -5.28 -1.44
N MET A 158 -20.90 -6.03 -0.96
CA MET A 158 -22.05 -6.48 -1.79
C MET A 158 -23.02 -5.37 -2.23
N LEU A 159 -22.72 -4.09 -1.99
CA LEU A 159 -23.43 -2.97 -2.63
C LEU A 159 -22.95 -2.78 -4.08
N GLY A 160 -23.27 -3.75 -4.95
CA GLY A 160 -23.36 -3.57 -6.40
C GLY A 160 -22.16 -3.99 -7.27
N HIS A 161 -20.96 -4.16 -6.72
CA HIS A 161 -19.77 -4.48 -7.52
C HIS A 161 -19.28 -5.91 -7.24
N LYS A 162 -19.81 -6.88 -7.99
CA LYS A 162 -19.23 -8.22 -8.03
C LYS A 162 -18.09 -8.23 -9.03
N PRO A 163 -16.85 -8.57 -8.62
CA PRO A 163 -15.80 -8.85 -9.59
C PRO A 163 -16.22 -10.04 -10.47
N LYS A 164 -15.87 -9.98 -11.76
CA LYS A 164 -16.22 -11.01 -12.75
C LYS A 164 -15.37 -12.28 -12.63
N THR A 165 -14.39 -12.29 -11.73
CA THR A 165 -13.45 -13.39 -11.53
C THR A 165 -14.08 -14.48 -10.68
N ASN A 166 -14.20 -15.67 -11.27
CA ASN A 166 -14.41 -16.88 -10.49
C ASN A 166 -13.09 -17.23 -9.79
N VAL A 167 -13.16 -17.59 -8.51
CA VAL A 167 -11.96 -17.97 -7.75
C VAL A 167 -11.62 -19.42 -8.06
N HIS A 168 -10.55 -19.64 -8.83
CA HIS A 168 -10.09 -20.97 -9.21
C HIS A 168 -8.67 -21.26 -8.71
N ASN A 169 -7.87 -20.22 -8.47
CA ASN A 169 -6.50 -20.35 -7.98
C ASN A 169 -6.11 -19.21 -7.02
N ARG A 170 -4.85 -19.25 -6.56
CA ARG A 170 -4.27 -18.24 -5.66
C ARG A 170 -4.25 -16.83 -6.27
N VAL A 171 -3.95 -16.71 -7.55
CA VAL A 171 -3.88 -15.42 -8.26
C VAL A 171 -5.27 -14.77 -8.34
N ASP A 172 -6.33 -15.55 -8.53
CA ASP A 172 -7.70 -15.06 -8.47
C ASP A 172 -8.04 -14.50 -7.07
N CYS A 173 -7.62 -15.19 -6.00
CA CYS A 173 -7.78 -14.70 -4.62
C CYS A 173 -7.04 -13.38 -4.39
N GLU A 174 -5.79 -13.28 -4.85
CA GLU A 174 -4.98 -12.07 -4.72
C GLU A 174 -5.64 -10.88 -5.44
N ASN A 175 -6.07 -11.10 -6.69
CA ASN A 175 -6.77 -10.09 -7.48
C ASN A 175 -8.09 -9.66 -6.83
N LEU A 176 -8.84 -10.62 -6.26
CA LEU A 176 -10.09 -10.37 -5.57
C LEU A 176 -9.88 -9.53 -4.30
N LEU A 177 -8.89 -9.88 -3.48
CA LEU A 177 -8.56 -9.12 -2.27
C LEU A 177 -7.99 -7.74 -2.59
N ASN A 178 -7.17 -7.61 -3.63
CA ASN A 178 -6.67 -6.33 -4.11
C ASN A 178 -7.83 -5.41 -4.51
N PHE A 179 -8.78 -5.94 -5.30
CA PHE A 179 -10.01 -5.23 -5.64
C PHE A 179 -10.79 -4.80 -4.40
N TYR A 180 -10.98 -5.71 -3.44
CA TYR A 180 -11.75 -5.40 -2.23
C TYR A 180 -11.09 -4.34 -1.36
N ILE A 181 -9.78 -4.47 -1.08
CA ILE A 181 -9.03 -3.49 -0.28
C ILE A 181 -9.11 -2.10 -0.91
N ARG A 182 -8.90 -1.99 -2.23
CA ARG A 182 -8.96 -0.70 -2.93
C ARG A 182 -10.36 -0.07 -2.98
N ASN A 183 -11.42 -0.86 -2.78
CA ASN A 183 -12.81 -0.38 -2.79
C ASN A 183 -13.38 -0.15 -1.39
N ILE A 184 -12.57 -0.32 -0.33
CA ILE A 184 -12.98 0.08 1.02
C ILE A 184 -13.18 1.60 1.05
N ARG A 185 -14.27 2.06 1.69
CA ARG A 185 -14.52 3.48 1.91
C ARG A 185 -13.73 3.97 3.12
N TYR A 186 -12.47 4.36 2.91
CA TYR A 186 -11.54 4.78 3.97
C TYR A 186 -11.95 6.04 4.74
N GLN A 187 -12.90 6.80 4.21
CA GLN A 187 -13.57 7.89 4.93
C GLN A 187 -14.50 7.40 6.07
N GLU A 188 -14.84 6.11 6.14
CA GLU A 188 -15.65 5.54 7.22
C GLU A 188 -14.77 4.97 8.33
N LEU A 189 -14.13 5.84 9.11
CA LEU A 189 -13.09 5.46 10.08
C LEU A 189 -13.54 4.45 11.12
N GLU A 190 -14.81 4.45 11.54
CA GLU A 190 -15.34 3.43 12.45
C GLU A 190 -15.30 2.01 11.84
N LYS A 191 -15.47 1.91 10.52
CA LYS A 191 -15.33 0.63 9.81
C LYS A 191 -13.86 0.26 9.63
N ILE A 192 -13.01 1.24 9.33
CA ILE A 192 -11.56 1.03 9.23
C ILE A 192 -10.99 0.54 10.55
N GLN A 193 -11.40 1.16 11.66
CA GLN A 193 -11.05 0.71 13.01
C GLN A 193 -11.33 -0.78 13.17
N LYS A 194 -12.57 -1.23 12.91
CA LYS A 194 -12.94 -2.65 13.03
C LYS A 194 -12.06 -3.56 12.17
N ILE A 195 -11.80 -3.17 10.91
CA ILE A 195 -10.94 -3.94 10.00
C ILE A 195 -9.55 -4.09 10.62
N TYR A 196 -8.94 -3.00 11.10
CA TYR A 196 -7.59 -3.04 11.66
C TYR A 196 -7.51 -3.78 12.99
N GLU A 197 -8.49 -3.62 13.88
CA GLU A 197 -8.54 -4.35 15.15
C GLU A 197 -8.69 -5.86 14.92
N GLU A 198 -9.60 -6.27 14.04
CA GLU A 198 -9.81 -7.68 13.70
C GLU A 198 -8.59 -8.30 13.00
N MET A 199 -7.90 -7.53 12.15
CA MET A 199 -6.78 -8.02 11.36
C MET A 199 -5.47 -8.07 12.13
N PHE A 200 -5.14 -7.00 12.86
CA PHE A 200 -3.84 -6.85 13.50
C PHE A 200 -3.88 -7.12 14.99
N ASN A 201 -5.06 -7.38 15.57
CA ASN A 201 -5.24 -7.60 17.01
C ASN A 201 -4.63 -6.45 17.83
N ILE A 202 -4.87 -5.22 17.38
CA ILE A 202 -4.43 -3.98 18.02
C ILE A 202 -5.62 -3.26 18.65
N SER A 203 -5.34 -2.30 19.53
CA SER A 203 -6.30 -1.23 19.84
C SER A 203 -6.12 -0.12 18.81
N PHE A 204 -7.14 0.17 18.01
CA PHE A 204 -7.04 1.24 17.04
C PHE A 204 -7.05 2.61 17.75
N PRO A 205 -6.33 3.62 17.24
CA PRO A 205 -6.36 4.96 17.79
C PRO A 205 -7.74 5.63 17.75
N GLU A 206 -7.95 6.64 18.59
CA GLU A 206 -9.22 7.38 18.63
C GLU A 206 -9.47 8.13 17.31
N VAL A 207 -10.63 7.91 16.68
CA VAL A 207 -10.96 8.49 15.37
C VAL A 207 -11.88 9.72 15.42
N LYS A 208 -12.38 10.09 16.60
CA LYS A 208 -13.48 11.07 16.73
C LYS A 208 -13.21 12.40 16.06
N LYS A 209 -12.02 12.99 16.27
CA LYS A 209 -11.63 14.27 15.66
C LYS A 209 -11.47 14.14 14.14
N LEU A 210 -10.83 13.07 13.67
CA LEU A 210 -10.68 12.82 12.24
C LEU A 210 -12.01 12.59 11.55
N SER A 211 -12.96 11.90 12.18
CA SER A 211 -14.32 11.72 11.67
C SER A 211 -15.05 13.07 11.51
N GLN A 212 -14.80 14.03 12.40
CA GLN A 212 -15.33 15.39 12.25
C GLN A 212 -14.70 16.11 11.06
N HIS A 213 -13.39 15.99 10.86
CA HIS A 213 -12.71 16.57 9.70
C HIS A 213 -13.18 15.93 8.39
N ILE A 214 -13.39 14.61 8.35
CA ILE A 214 -13.95 13.91 7.18
C ILE A 214 -15.35 14.43 6.86
N LYS A 215 -16.20 14.64 7.87
CA LYS A 215 -17.52 15.25 7.66
C LYS A 215 -17.39 16.64 7.03
N LYS A 216 -16.50 17.48 7.56
CA LYS A 216 -16.22 18.83 7.00
C LYS A 216 -15.69 18.75 5.56
N ARG A 217 -14.82 17.78 5.25
CA ARG A 217 -14.34 17.51 3.88
C ARG A 217 -15.48 17.11 2.95
N ASN A 218 -16.43 16.29 3.40
CA ASN A 218 -17.60 15.93 2.61
C ASN A 218 -18.49 17.14 2.32
N ASP A 219 -18.67 18.03 3.29
CA ASP A 219 -19.38 19.30 3.10
C ASP A 219 -18.65 20.21 2.10
N ILE A 220 -17.31 20.29 2.15
CA ILE A 220 -16.51 21.03 1.15
C ILE A 220 -16.74 20.46 -0.26
N VAL A 221 -16.63 19.15 -0.44
CA VAL A 221 -16.67 18.50 -1.76
C VAL A 221 -18.08 18.44 -2.34
N HIS A 222 -19.08 18.07 -1.54
CA HIS A 222 -20.45 17.81 -2.03
C HIS A 222 -21.39 19.00 -1.88
N ARG A 223 -21.05 19.97 -1.04
CA ARG A 223 -21.91 21.11 -0.71
C ARG A 223 -21.19 22.45 -0.83
N ASN A 224 -20.01 22.48 -1.44
CA ASN A 224 -19.17 23.68 -1.62
C ASN A 224 -18.84 24.41 -0.30
N GLY A 225 -18.79 23.66 0.81
CA GLY A 225 -18.56 24.20 2.15
C GLY A 225 -19.82 24.76 2.82
N HIS A 226 -21.00 24.28 2.42
CA HIS A 226 -22.23 24.40 3.20
C HIS A 226 -22.47 23.11 3.97
N ASP A 227 -22.98 23.20 5.20
CA ASP A 227 -23.41 22.02 5.95
C ASP A 227 -24.78 21.49 5.46
N MET A 228 -25.35 20.52 6.20
CA MET A 228 -26.68 19.96 5.89
C MET A 228 -27.82 20.96 5.99
N ASP A 229 -27.63 22.03 6.77
CA ASP A 229 -28.62 23.06 7.03
C ASP A 229 -28.45 24.24 6.04
N GLY A 230 -27.48 24.15 5.12
CA GLY A 230 -27.18 25.18 4.13
C GLY A 230 -26.33 26.33 4.67
N ILE A 231 -25.75 26.18 5.86
CA ILE A 231 -24.91 27.21 6.48
C ILE A 231 -23.50 27.10 5.90
N HIS A 232 -23.02 28.20 5.29
CA HIS A 232 -21.66 28.28 4.77
C HIS A 232 -20.65 28.42 5.91
N PHE A 233 -19.55 27.68 5.81
CA PHE A 233 -18.38 27.88 6.66
C PHE A 233 -17.15 28.26 5.83
N GLN A 234 -16.31 29.10 6.43
CA GLN A 234 -14.98 29.42 5.91
C GLN A 234 -13.95 28.47 6.51
N ILE A 235 -12.92 28.17 5.73
CA ILE A 235 -11.71 27.51 6.22
C ILE A 235 -10.65 28.58 6.36
N ASN A 236 -9.97 28.59 7.50
CA ASN A 236 -8.80 29.44 7.71
C ASN A 236 -7.54 28.59 7.86
N LYS A 237 -6.39 29.26 8.02
CA LYS A 237 -5.11 28.58 8.20
C LYS A 237 -5.04 27.74 9.48
N GLU A 238 -5.69 28.18 10.56
CA GLU A 238 -5.73 27.46 11.83
C GLU A 238 -6.46 26.12 11.69
N ASP A 239 -7.57 26.08 10.93
CA ASP A 239 -8.26 24.83 10.59
C ASP A 239 -7.31 23.81 9.94
N LEU A 240 -6.45 24.26 9.01
CA LEU A 240 -5.49 23.39 8.32
C LEU A 240 -4.42 22.86 9.28
N GLU A 241 -3.88 23.72 10.13
CA GLU A 241 -2.89 23.31 11.15
C GLU A 241 -3.50 22.35 12.17
N ASN A 242 -4.78 22.52 12.53
CA ASN A 242 -5.51 21.58 13.39
C ASN A 242 -5.68 20.22 12.73
N VAL A 243 -6.06 20.16 11.44
CA VAL A 243 -6.11 18.89 10.68
C VAL A 243 -4.74 18.22 10.65
N ILE A 244 -3.67 18.97 10.35
CA ILE A 244 -2.30 18.43 10.33
C ILE A 244 -1.91 17.86 11.69
N SER A 245 -2.24 18.57 12.78
CA SER A 245 -1.94 18.11 14.14
C SER A 245 -2.69 16.81 14.45
N ASP A 246 -4.00 16.76 14.22
CA ASP A 246 -4.81 15.58 14.51
C ASP A 246 -4.39 14.38 13.64
N LEU A 247 -4.08 14.62 12.36
CA LEU A 247 -3.52 13.60 11.47
C LEU A 247 -2.21 13.04 12.02
N LYS A 248 -1.25 13.91 12.34
CA LYS A 248 0.06 13.48 12.85
C LYS A 248 -0.06 12.70 14.15
N THR A 249 -0.94 13.13 15.06
CA THR A 249 -1.20 12.38 16.30
C THR A 249 -1.71 10.98 15.99
N PHE A 250 -2.77 10.87 15.20
CA PHE A 250 -3.34 9.59 14.80
C PHE A 250 -2.34 8.68 14.09
N ILE A 251 -1.57 9.22 13.13
CA ILE A 251 -0.55 8.48 12.38
C ILE A 251 0.52 7.96 13.33
N ASN A 252 1.01 8.78 14.26
CA ASN A 252 2.02 8.33 15.22
C ASN A 252 1.50 7.23 16.14
N GLU A 253 0.25 7.32 16.58
CA GLU A 253 -0.41 6.31 17.41
C GLU A 253 -0.58 4.99 16.64
N ILE A 254 -1.12 5.02 15.40
CA ILE A 254 -1.29 3.81 14.59
C ILE A 254 0.06 3.17 14.26
N CYS A 255 1.07 3.98 13.92
CA CYS A 255 2.43 3.50 13.70
C CYS A 255 3.02 2.85 14.96
N SER A 256 2.69 3.36 16.15
CA SER A 256 3.18 2.82 17.41
C SER A 256 2.53 1.48 17.76
N VAL A 257 1.21 1.36 17.63
CA VAL A 257 0.49 0.11 17.97
C VAL A 257 0.77 -1.01 16.96
N LEU A 258 1.05 -0.65 15.70
CA LEU A 258 1.52 -1.59 14.66
C LEU A 258 3.03 -1.85 14.74
N ASP A 259 3.71 -1.24 15.71
CA ASP A 259 5.15 -1.36 15.95
C ASP A 259 5.99 -1.10 14.69
N LEU A 260 5.56 -0.12 13.87
CA LEU A 260 6.21 0.26 12.61
C LEU A 260 7.66 0.72 12.80
N LYS A 261 8.00 1.13 14.04
CA LYS A 261 9.35 1.52 14.46
C LYS A 261 10.23 0.34 14.88
N LYS A 262 9.69 -0.84 15.26
CA LYS A 262 10.50 -2.07 15.39
C LYS A 262 10.59 -2.87 14.10
N THR A 263 9.70 -2.62 13.14
CA THR A 263 9.87 -3.12 11.78
C THR A 263 11.12 -2.55 11.08
N LEU A 264 11.78 -1.55 11.68
CA LEU A 264 13.16 -1.14 11.37
C LEU A 264 14.19 -2.27 11.56
N ASN A 265 13.92 -3.27 12.40
CA ASN A 265 14.74 -4.49 12.55
C ASN A 265 14.17 -5.68 11.75
N PHE A 266 12.99 -5.51 11.14
CA PHE A 266 12.41 -6.42 10.14
C PHE A 266 12.55 -5.82 8.73
N SER A 267 13.44 -4.84 8.55
CA SER A 267 13.91 -4.37 7.23
C SER A 267 14.78 -5.41 6.53
N GLY A 268 14.85 -6.63 7.06
CA GLY A 268 14.98 -7.77 6.19
C GLY A 268 13.76 -7.82 5.30
N ASP A 269 13.93 -7.21 4.14
CA ASP A 269 13.54 -7.84 2.90
C ASP A 269 13.75 -9.35 3.05
N ARG A 270 12.72 -10.07 3.53
CA ARG A 270 12.84 -11.51 3.82
C ARG A 270 13.09 -12.29 2.53
N GLY A 271 12.97 -11.66 1.36
CA GLY A 271 13.63 -12.10 0.14
C GLY A 271 15.13 -11.93 0.27
N CYS A 272 15.66 -10.71 0.10
CA CYS A 272 17.10 -10.43 0.09
C CYS A 272 17.85 -11.00 1.30
N ASP A 273 17.41 -10.77 2.53
CA ASP A 273 18.14 -11.21 3.73
C ASP A 273 18.11 -12.73 3.89
N TYR A 274 17.00 -13.41 3.55
CA TYR A 274 16.95 -14.87 3.54
C TYR A 274 17.83 -15.46 2.43
N ILE A 275 17.84 -14.83 1.25
CA ILE A 275 18.72 -15.20 0.13
C ILE A 275 20.18 -14.97 0.51
N LEU A 276 20.54 -13.83 1.10
CA LEU A 276 21.90 -13.47 1.49
C LEU A 276 22.41 -14.36 2.64
N GLU A 277 21.56 -14.66 3.63
CA GLU A 277 21.87 -15.59 4.72
C GLU A 277 22.09 -17.02 4.21
N LYS A 278 21.27 -17.50 3.26
CA LYS A 278 21.41 -18.88 2.75
C LYS A 278 22.40 -19.03 1.59
N THR A 279 22.70 -17.98 0.82
CA THR A 279 23.71 -17.99 -0.25
C THR A 279 25.13 -17.68 0.24
N GLY A 280 25.28 -17.23 1.49
CA GLY A 280 26.60 -16.85 2.05
C GLY A 280 27.17 -15.55 1.48
N SER A 281 26.37 -14.76 0.77
CA SER A 281 26.83 -13.58 0.01
C SER A 281 27.09 -12.34 0.87
N ALA A 282 26.86 -12.40 2.19
CA ALA A 282 27.08 -11.29 3.12
C ALA A 282 28.56 -10.81 3.19
N GLN A 283 29.52 -11.56 2.65
CA GLN A 283 30.95 -11.20 2.70
C GLN A 283 31.49 -10.45 1.47
N ALA A 284 30.67 -10.15 0.45
CA ALA A 284 31.17 -9.55 -0.79
C ALA A 284 31.04 -8.02 -0.91
N ILE A 285 30.32 -7.35 0.01
CA ILE A 285 30.07 -5.90 -0.10
C ILE A 285 31.10 -5.05 0.66
N ASP A 286 31.92 -5.66 1.52
CA ASP A 286 32.91 -4.93 2.35
C ASP A 286 34.32 -4.84 1.74
N LYS A 287 34.47 -5.16 0.44
CA LYS A 287 35.73 -5.03 -0.30
C LYS A 287 35.51 -4.53 -1.73
N SER A 288 35.21 -3.24 -1.88
CA SER A 288 35.53 -2.46 -3.07
C SER A 288 35.74 -1.01 -2.72
#